data_AF-A0A0F6WA12-F1
#
_entry.id   AF-A0A0F6WA12-F1
#
_cell.length_a   1.000
_cell.length_b   1.000
_cell.length_c   1.000
_cell.angle_alpha   90.00
_cell.angle_beta   90.00
_cell.angle_gamma   90.00
#
_symmetry.space_group_name_H-M   'P 1'
#
loop_
_entity.id
_entity.type
_entity.pdbx_description
1 polymer ?
#
loop_
_entity_poly.entity_id
_entity_poly.type
_entity_poly.pdbx_seq_one_letter_code
_entity_poly.pdbx_strand_id
1 'polypeptide(L)'
;MARMRWGLAMFVIAAVSACGARSPYRVLPRNVRASVERDFPDCRGREVRGVDLGGSRYQVVACGLDVVYACAADRRRDCQMEGTGVVAVSGGGEVPAAYAQPQPQPVQVLQTTPTQTAEPAPAQPSREQVEQVIRTWLDTQRATILGCTQTQAALVEVQWTAEGAPTIALGGEMHGSPGETCVVQRLAGVQFQNVGTAGELRHVIQ
;
A
#
# COMPACT_ATOMS: atom_id res chain seq x y z
N MET A 1 -30.58 55.60 8.63
CA MET A 1 -29.44 55.19 9.50
C MET A 1 -29.03 53.78 9.11
N ALA A 2 -28.00 53.64 8.27
CA ALA A 2 -27.52 52.37 7.76
C ALA A 2 -26.35 51.87 8.62
N ARG A 3 -26.48 50.67 9.20
CA ARG A 3 -25.40 50.01 9.97
C ARG A 3 -24.66 49.04 9.05
N MET A 4 -23.47 49.44 8.60
CA MET A 4 -22.51 48.58 7.91
C MET A 4 -21.87 47.59 8.90
N ARG A 5 -22.11 46.30 8.70
CA ARG A 5 -21.41 45.20 9.38
C ARG A 5 -20.07 44.97 8.68
N TRP A 6 -18.97 45.19 9.37
CA TRP A 6 -17.63 44.78 8.94
C TRP A 6 -17.41 43.32 9.35
N GLY A 7 -17.24 42.43 8.37
CA GLY A 7 -16.86 41.04 8.59
C GLY A 7 -15.36 40.95 8.88
N LEU A 8 -15.00 40.46 10.07
CA LEU A 8 -13.64 40.04 10.37
C LEU A 8 -13.32 38.77 9.55
N ALA A 9 -12.44 38.91 8.55
CA ALA A 9 -11.81 37.79 7.89
C ALA A 9 -10.70 37.24 8.80
N MET A 10 -10.92 36.05 9.36
CA MET A 10 -9.97 35.34 10.22
C MET A 10 -8.94 34.64 9.33
N PHE A 11 -7.77 35.26 9.13
CA PHE A 11 -6.64 34.63 8.45
C PHE A 11 -5.93 33.68 9.43
N VAL A 12 -6.15 32.38 9.26
CA VAL A 12 -5.37 31.33 9.92
C VAL A 12 -4.05 31.19 9.17
N ILE A 13 -2.98 31.78 9.71
CA ILE A 13 -1.61 31.59 9.22
C ILE A 13 -1.09 30.27 9.82
N ALA A 14 -1.11 29.20 9.03
CA ALA A 14 -0.48 27.94 9.40
C ALA A 14 1.05 28.11 9.35
N ALA A 15 1.69 28.21 10.51
CA ALA A 15 3.13 28.18 10.65
C ALA A 15 3.65 26.76 10.33
N VAL A 16 4.12 26.55 9.11
CA VAL A 16 4.85 25.33 8.74
C VAL A 16 6.25 25.44 9.33
N SER A 17 6.42 24.91 10.54
CA SER A 17 7.72 24.71 11.16
C SER A 17 8.55 23.73 10.33
N ALA A 18 9.49 24.27 9.55
CA ALA A 18 10.52 23.52 8.86
C ALA A 18 11.51 22.93 9.87
N CYS A 19 11.12 21.84 10.55
CA CYS A 19 12.07 20.97 11.21
C CYS A 19 13.00 20.40 10.12
N GLY A 20 14.31 20.63 10.27
CA GLY A 20 15.33 20.13 9.35
C GLY A 20 15.16 18.63 9.11
N ALA A 21 14.60 18.28 7.95
CA ALA A 21 14.36 16.91 7.57
C ALA A 21 15.70 16.18 7.48
N ARG A 22 16.03 15.42 8.53
CA ARG A 22 17.09 14.41 8.46
C ARG A 22 16.76 13.53 7.25
N SER A 23 17.70 13.47 6.31
CA SER A 23 17.49 12.70 5.08
C SER A 23 17.05 11.27 5.43
N PRO A 24 15.86 10.83 4.96
CA PRO A 24 15.26 9.55 5.35
C PRO A 24 16.15 8.35 4.99
N TYR A 25 17.13 8.55 4.10
CA TYR A 25 18.14 7.56 3.75
C TYR A 25 18.98 7.05 4.93
N ARG A 26 19.22 7.87 5.96
CA ARG A 26 20.03 7.44 7.13
C ARG A 26 19.32 6.46 8.05
N VAL A 27 18.01 6.29 7.89
CA VAL A 27 17.19 5.40 8.74
C VAL A 27 17.27 3.95 8.26
N LEU A 28 17.66 3.71 6.99
CA LEU A 28 17.76 2.37 6.45
C LEU A 28 18.93 1.57 7.07
N PRO A 29 18.73 0.27 7.34
CA PRO A 29 19.79 -0.64 7.75
C PRO A 29 20.99 -0.62 6.79
N ARG A 30 22.18 -0.92 7.32
CA ARG A 30 23.44 -0.87 6.54
C ARG A 30 23.43 -1.81 5.34
N ASN A 31 22.86 -3.00 5.48
CA ASN A 31 22.75 -3.98 4.42
C ASN A 31 21.80 -3.53 3.29
N VAL A 32 20.67 -2.88 3.62
CA VAL A 32 19.77 -2.29 2.60
C VAL A 32 20.50 -1.21 1.81
N ARG A 33 21.19 -0.29 2.49
CA ARG A 33 21.97 0.78 1.83
C ARG A 33 23.06 0.21 0.91
N ALA A 34 23.77 -0.81 1.36
CA ALA A 34 24.79 -1.48 0.55
C ALA A 34 24.22 -2.22 -0.67
N SER A 35 23.00 -2.76 -0.58
CA SER A 35 22.30 -3.31 -1.74
C SER A 35 21.89 -2.21 -2.71
N VAL A 36 21.31 -1.11 -2.22
CA VAL A 36 20.88 0.02 -3.07
C VAL A 36 22.08 0.67 -3.79
N GLU A 37 23.19 0.90 -3.10
CA GLU A 37 24.41 1.48 -3.71
C GLU A 37 25.02 0.57 -4.78
N ARG A 38 24.81 -0.74 -4.68
CA ARG A 38 25.27 -1.73 -5.66
C ARG A 38 24.36 -1.79 -6.87
N ASP A 39 23.05 -1.77 -6.64
CA ASP A 39 22.04 -1.92 -7.71
C ASP A 39 21.84 -0.61 -8.47
N PHE A 40 22.09 0.53 -7.83
CA PHE A 40 21.90 1.88 -8.37
C PHE A 40 23.16 2.74 -8.21
N PRO A 41 24.31 2.35 -8.81
CA PRO A 41 25.59 3.03 -8.62
C PRO A 41 25.59 4.47 -9.16
N ASP A 42 24.71 4.79 -10.13
CA ASP A 42 24.59 6.12 -10.71
C ASP A 42 23.71 7.06 -9.87
N CYS A 43 22.89 6.51 -8.97
CA CYS A 43 22.01 7.26 -8.10
C CYS A 43 22.80 7.78 -6.90
N ARG A 44 23.41 8.97 -7.05
CA ARG A 44 24.28 9.58 -6.01
C ARG A 44 23.53 10.00 -4.76
N GLY A 45 23.15 9.06 -3.89
CA GLY A 45 22.82 9.16 -2.44
C GLY A 45 21.79 10.20 -1.95
N ARG A 46 21.43 11.20 -2.76
CA ARG A 46 20.54 12.33 -2.44
C ARG A 46 19.10 12.07 -2.89
N GLU A 47 18.91 11.14 -3.81
CA GLU A 47 17.60 10.74 -4.33
C GLU A 47 17.11 9.41 -3.79
N VAL A 48 17.77 8.89 -2.75
CA VAL A 48 17.34 7.64 -2.13
C VAL A 48 16.45 7.92 -0.92
N ARG A 49 15.21 7.46 -0.97
CA ARG A 49 14.28 7.50 0.16
C ARG A 49 13.89 6.07 0.52
N GLY A 50 13.81 5.77 1.80
CA GLY A 50 13.50 4.43 2.29
C GLY A 50 12.42 4.43 3.34
N VAL A 51 11.53 3.45 3.28
CA VAL A 51 10.50 3.17 4.29
C VAL A 51 10.59 1.70 4.69
N ASP A 52 10.59 1.43 5.99
CA ASP A 52 10.49 0.06 6.52
C ASP A 52 9.03 -0.40 6.43
N LEU A 53 8.77 -1.48 5.68
CA LEU A 53 7.45 -2.07 5.52
C LEU A 53 7.16 -3.14 6.60
N GLY A 54 8.13 -3.43 7.47
CA GLY A 54 8.09 -4.53 8.42
C GLY A 54 8.46 -5.87 7.79
N GLY A 55 8.66 -6.90 8.62
CA GLY A 55 8.95 -8.26 8.15
C GLY A 55 10.24 -8.39 7.33
N SER A 56 11.23 -7.52 7.57
CA SER A 56 12.48 -7.43 6.80
C SER A 56 12.32 -6.93 5.36
N ARG A 57 11.23 -6.21 5.05
CA ARG A 57 11.00 -5.60 3.74
C ARG A 57 11.13 -4.08 3.80
N TYR A 58 11.75 -3.49 2.79
CA TYR A 58 12.03 -2.06 2.72
C TYR A 58 11.66 -1.53 1.35
N GLN A 59 10.81 -0.52 1.31
CA GLN A 59 10.53 0.22 0.09
C GLN A 59 11.60 1.29 -0.10
N VAL A 60 12.23 1.34 -1.26
CA VAL A 60 13.28 2.29 -1.59
C VAL A 60 12.95 2.96 -2.92
N VAL A 61 12.89 4.29 -2.92
CA VAL A 61 12.85 5.09 -4.13
C VAL A 61 14.26 5.57 -4.44
N ALA A 62 14.82 5.19 -5.59
CA ALA A 62 16.15 5.61 -6.06
C ALA A 62 16.09 5.99 -7.55
N CYS A 63 16.59 7.18 -7.91
CA CYS A 63 16.49 7.74 -9.29
C CYS A 63 15.07 7.70 -9.89
N GLY A 64 14.05 7.99 -9.09
CA GLY A 64 12.65 7.95 -9.53
C GLY A 64 12.07 6.54 -9.74
N LEU A 65 12.84 5.49 -9.43
CA LEU A 65 12.39 4.11 -9.44
C LEU A 65 11.98 3.69 -8.03
N ASP A 66 10.78 3.16 -7.89
CA ASP A 66 10.28 2.57 -6.64
C ASP A 66 10.56 1.06 -6.63
N VAL A 67 11.25 0.59 -5.59
CA VAL A 67 11.77 -0.77 -5.50
C VAL A 67 11.59 -1.32 -4.09
N VAL A 68 11.13 -2.56 -3.98
CA VAL A 68 11.04 -3.25 -2.68
C VAL A 68 12.22 -4.20 -2.50
N TYR A 69 12.91 -4.07 -1.38
CA TYR A 69 13.96 -4.98 -0.94
C TYR A 69 13.43 -5.93 0.12
N ALA A 70 13.64 -7.22 -0.08
CA ALA A 70 13.45 -8.25 0.94
C ALA A 70 14.81 -8.68 1.49
N CYS A 71 15.00 -8.49 2.79
CA CYS A 71 16.20 -8.93 3.49
C CYS A 71 15.92 -10.24 4.23
N ALA A 72 16.89 -11.16 4.19
CA ALA A 72 16.86 -12.29 5.11
C ALA A 72 16.97 -11.80 6.57
N ALA A 73 16.47 -12.59 7.52
CA ALA A 73 16.59 -12.29 8.95
C ALA A 73 18.07 -12.16 9.41
N ASP A 74 18.98 -12.82 8.69
CA ASP A 74 20.42 -12.66 8.87
C ASP A 74 20.89 -11.30 8.31
N ARG A 75 21.18 -10.37 9.22
CA ARG A 75 21.65 -9.01 8.93
C ARG A 75 22.99 -8.95 8.18
N ARG A 76 23.71 -10.07 8.06
CA ARG A 76 24.97 -10.15 7.31
C ARG A 76 24.77 -10.42 5.82
N ARG A 77 23.58 -10.86 5.41
CA ARG A 77 23.27 -11.11 4.01
C ARG A 77 22.75 -9.86 3.33
N ASP A 78 23.06 -9.76 2.04
CA ASP A 78 22.54 -8.73 1.17
C ASP A 78 21.03 -8.90 0.99
N CYS A 79 20.34 -7.77 0.92
CA CYS A 79 18.92 -7.76 0.59
C CYS A 79 18.76 -7.98 -0.91
N GLN A 80 17.76 -8.76 -1.29
CA GLN A 80 17.41 -9.03 -2.69
C GLN A 80 16.27 -8.10 -3.10
N MET A 81 16.29 -7.67 -4.35
CA MET A 81 15.19 -6.92 -4.95
C MET A 81 14.01 -7.86 -5.17
N GLU A 82 12.83 -7.50 -4.65
CA GLU A 82 11.63 -8.31 -4.75
C GLU A 82 10.71 -7.78 -5.85
N GLY A 83 10.62 -8.55 -6.94
CA GLY A 83 9.71 -8.28 -8.06
C GLY A 83 10.29 -7.36 -9.13
N THR A 84 9.95 -7.65 -10.38
CA THR A 84 10.25 -6.86 -11.59
C THR A 84 9.40 -5.57 -11.70
N GLY A 85 8.82 -5.11 -10.60
CA GLY A 85 7.95 -3.95 -10.55
C GLY A 85 8.74 -2.68 -10.31
N VAL A 86 9.63 -2.32 -11.24
CA VAL A 86 10.18 -0.96 -11.28
C VAL A 86 9.04 -0.04 -11.73
N VAL A 87 8.32 0.53 -10.76
CA VAL A 87 7.30 1.53 -11.06
C VAL A 87 8.04 2.86 -11.22
N ALA A 88 8.12 3.36 -12.45
CA ALA A 88 8.58 4.72 -12.70
C ALA A 88 7.58 5.66 -12.02
N VAL A 89 8.02 6.34 -10.96
CA VAL A 89 7.19 7.35 -10.32
C VAL A 89 7.12 8.52 -11.31
N SER A 90 5.93 8.80 -11.84
CA SER A 90 5.67 9.92 -12.75
C SER A 90 5.94 11.25 -12.04
N GLY A 91 7.21 11.62 -12.00
CA GLY A 91 7.73 12.82 -11.37
C GLY A 91 8.74 13.50 -12.28
N GLY A 92 8.44 13.63 -13.58
CA GLY A 92 9.10 14.56 -14.51
C GLY A 92 10.63 14.46 -14.68
N GLY A 93 11.29 13.44 -14.11
CA GLY A 93 12.73 13.21 -14.27
C GLY A 93 12.99 12.27 -15.43
N GLU A 94 13.85 12.70 -16.36
CA GLU A 94 14.36 11.86 -17.43
C GLU A 94 15.08 10.64 -16.84
N VAL A 95 14.59 9.43 -17.12
CA VAL A 95 15.22 8.18 -16.71
C VAL A 95 16.49 7.98 -17.55
N PRO A 96 17.69 7.78 -16.94
CA PRO A 96 18.91 7.52 -17.69
C PRO A 96 18.78 6.25 -18.54
N ALA A 97 19.18 6.31 -19.80
CA ALA A 97 19.09 5.21 -20.78
C ALA A 97 19.79 3.91 -20.36
N ALA A 98 20.68 3.94 -19.35
CA ALA A 98 21.35 2.77 -18.79
C ALA A 98 20.40 1.79 -18.06
N TYR A 99 19.19 2.24 -17.70
CA TYR A 99 18.16 1.41 -17.03
C TYR A 99 16.95 1.11 -17.93
N ALA A 100 16.97 1.56 -19.18
CA ALA A 100 16.02 1.12 -20.18
C ALA A 100 16.32 -0.34 -20.49
N GLN A 101 15.41 -1.25 -20.14
CA GLN A 101 15.56 -2.66 -20.50
C GLN A 101 15.82 -2.82 -22.01
N PRO A 102 16.63 -3.81 -22.43
CA PRO A 102 16.85 -4.08 -23.84
C PRO A 102 15.51 -4.29 -24.54
N GLN A 103 15.30 -3.51 -25.60
CA GLN A 103 14.12 -3.61 -26.44
C GLN A 103 13.90 -5.06 -26.90
N PRO A 104 12.65 -5.53 -26.97
CA PRO A 104 12.34 -6.84 -27.51
C PRO A 104 12.90 -6.97 -28.94
N GLN A 105 13.52 -8.11 -29.19
CA GLN A 105 14.20 -8.47 -30.44
C GLN A 105 13.27 -8.29 -31.67
N PRO A 106 13.83 -8.06 -32.87
CA PRO A 106 13.05 -7.93 -34.09
C PRO A 106 12.14 -9.14 -34.29
N VAL A 107 10.85 -8.83 -34.41
CA VAL A 107 9.75 -9.75 -34.63
C VAL A 107 10.06 -10.59 -35.88
N GLN A 108 10.25 -11.90 -35.70
CA GLN A 108 10.16 -12.83 -36.82
C GLN A 108 8.72 -12.77 -37.34
N VAL A 109 8.57 -12.45 -38.63
CA VAL A 109 7.29 -12.43 -39.34
C VAL A 109 6.81 -13.87 -39.50
N LEU A 110 6.25 -14.46 -38.45
CA LEU A 110 5.56 -15.74 -38.53
C LEU A 110 4.08 -15.51 -38.83
N GLN A 111 3.70 -15.89 -40.05
CA GLN A 111 2.41 -16.44 -40.47
C GLN A 111 1.17 -15.98 -39.70
N THR A 112 0.31 -15.22 -40.39
CA THR A 112 -1.07 -14.91 -40.02
C THR A 112 -1.80 -16.16 -39.51
N THR A 113 -1.88 -16.28 -38.20
CA THR A 113 -2.68 -17.28 -37.49
C THR A 113 -4.14 -16.82 -37.54
N PRO A 114 -5.12 -17.73 -37.71
CA PRO A 114 -6.53 -17.38 -37.83
C PRO A 114 -6.99 -16.57 -36.61
N THR A 115 -7.88 -15.61 -36.85
CA THR A 115 -8.57 -14.76 -35.88
C THR A 115 -8.77 -15.48 -34.55
N GLN A 116 -7.91 -15.18 -33.58
CA GLN A 116 -8.10 -15.57 -32.19
C GLN A 116 -9.35 -14.83 -31.71
N THR A 117 -10.45 -15.56 -31.55
CA THR A 117 -11.62 -15.10 -30.82
C THR A 117 -11.12 -14.55 -29.50
N ALA A 118 -11.28 -13.25 -29.26
CA ALA A 118 -10.84 -12.59 -28.04
C ALA A 118 -11.34 -13.40 -26.84
N GLU A 119 -10.41 -14.00 -26.09
CA GLU A 119 -10.73 -14.69 -24.84
C GLU A 119 -11.42 -13.66 -23.94
N PRO A 120 -12.66 -13.92 -23.46
CA PRO A 120 -13.38 -12.95 -22.68
C PRO A 120 -12.54 -12.54 -21.48
N ALA A 121 -12.36 -11.23 -21.31
CA ALA A 121 -11.66 -10.68 -20.16
C ALA A 121 -12.20 -11.33 -18.88
N PRO A 122 -11.33 -11.68 -17.90
CA PRO A 122 -11.76 -12.34 -16.68
C PRO A 122 -12.95 -11.60 -16.09
N ALA A 123 -14.05 -12.33 -15.88
CA ALA A 123 -15.25 -11.74 -15.29
C ALA A 123 -14.86 -11.17 -13.91
N GLN A 124 -15.15 -9.88 -13.70
CA GLN A 124 -14.98 -9.28 -12.38
C GLN A 124 -15.81 -10.06 -11.36
N PRO A 125 -15.29 -10.28 -10.14
CA PRO A 125 -16.05 -10.98 -9.12
C PRO A 125 -17.32 -10.19 -8.81
N SER A 126 -18.41 -10.92 -8.65
CA SER A 126 -19.66 -10.37 -8.15
C SER A 126 -19.49 -9.84 -6.72
N ARG A 127 -20.33 -8.88 -6.34
CA ARG A 127 -20.34 -8.33 -4.98
C ARG A 127 -20.52 -9.42 -3.93
N GLU A 128 -21.37 -10.42 -4.20
CA GLU A 128 -21.62 -11.54 -3.29
C GLU A 128 -20.36 -12.40 -3.08
N GLN A 129 -19.56 -12.61 -4.13
CA GLN A 129 -18.28 -13.32 -4.02
C GLN A 129 -17.28 -12.56 -3.16
N VAL A 130 -17.20 -11.23 -3.34
CA VAL A 130 -16.37 -10.36 -2.49
C VAL A 130 -16.80 -10.46 -1.04
N GLU A 131 -18.10 -10.29 -0.75
CA GLU A 131 -18.65 -10.37 0.60
C GLU A 131 -18.34 -11.72 1.26
N GLN A 132 -18.44 -12.82 0.52
CA GLN A 132 -18.11 -14.16 1.02
C GLN A 132 -16.62 -14.31 1.37
N VAL A 133 -15.72 -13.74 0.56
CA VAL A 133 -14.28 -13.71 0.85
C VAL A 133 -14.00 -12.92 2.12
N ILE A 134 -14.62 -11.75 2.27
CA ILE A 134 -14.45 -10.90 3.46
C ILE A 134 -14.98 -11.61 4.72
N ARG A 135 -16.15 -12.26 4.66
CA ARG A 135 -16.70 -13.07 5.78
C ARG A 135 -15.74 -14.18 6.20
N THR A 136 -15.26 -14.95 5.22
CA THR A 136 -14.32 -16.06 5.47
C THR A 136 -13.01 -15.57 6.10
N TRP A 137 -12.51 -14.42 5.63
CA TRP A 137 -11.33 -13.79 6.20
C TRP A 137 -11.58 -13.30 7.64
N LEU A 138 -12.71 -12.64 7.92
CA LEU A 138 -13.09 -12.21 9.26
C LEU A 138 -13.20 -13.40 10.23
N ASP A 139 -13.80 -14.51 9.80
CA ASP A 139 -13.93 -15.72 10.60
C ASP A 139 -12.56 -16.36 10.93
N THR A 140 -11.60 -16.26 10.02
CA THR A 140 -10.20 -16.68 10.27
C THR A 140 -9.53 -15.80 11.35
N GLN A 141 -9.95 -14.54 11.48
CA GLN A 141 -9.47 -13.60 12.50
C GLN A 141 -10.24 -13.65 13.81
N ARG A 142 -11.22 -14.55 13.96
CA ARG A 142 -12.09 -14.66 15.15
C ARG A 142 -11.34 -14.58 16.47
N ALA A 143 -10.30 -15.40 16.65
CA ALA A 143 -9.54 -15.44 17.90
C ALA A 143 -8.86 -14.09 18.22
N THR A 144 -8.36 -13.39 17.21
CA THR A 144 -7.76 -12.05 17.35
C THR A 144 -8.82 -11.02 17.75
N ILE A 145 -9.98 -11.03 17.09
CA ILE A 145 -11.06 -10.07 17.31
C ILE A 145 -11.66 -10.25 18.71
N LEU A 146 -12.00 -11.48 19.10
CA LEU A 146 -12.54 -11.78 20.43
C LEU A 146 -11.50 -11.54 21.53
N GLY A 147 -10.21 -11.80 21.25
CA GLY A 147 -9.11 -11.48 22.18
C GLY A 147 -8.92 -9.98 22.42
N CYS A 148 -9.02 -9.16 21.37
CA CYS A 148 -8.92 -7.69 21.49
C CYS A 148 -10.13 -7.08 22.23
N THR A 149 -11.34 -7.61 21.99
CA THR A 149 -12.57 -7.07 22.58
C THR A 149 -12.87 -7.61 23.98
N GLN A 150 -12.30 -8.77 24.33
CA GLN A 150 -12.61 -9.49 25.58
C GLN A 150 -14.10 -9.81 25.73
N THR A 151 -14.79 -10.01 24.61
CA THR A 151 -16.22 -10.34 24.55
C THR A 151 -16.43 -11.74 23.96
N GLN A 152 -17.65 -12.27 24.13
CA GLN A 152 -18.06 -13.51 23.45
C GLN A 152 -18.59 -13.27 22.04
N ALA A 153 -18.94 -12.01 21.71
CA ALA A 153 -19.49 -11.66 20.41
C ALA A 153 -19.15 -10.20 20.05
N ALA A 154 -18.79 -9.97 18.79
CA ALA A 154 -18.45 -8.65 18.25
C ALA A 154 -19.15 -8.41 16.91
N LEU A 155 -19.82 -7.27 16.75
CA LEU A 155 -20.27 -6.80 15.44
C LEU A 155 -19.11 -6.07 14.75
N VAL A 156 -18.67 -6.57 13.60
CA VAL A 156 -17.63 -5.97 12.78
C VAL A 156 -18.27 -5.35 11.55
N GLU A 157 -17.97 -4.07 11.31
CA GLU A 157 -18.38 -3.33 10.11
C GLU A 157 -17.16 -3.14 9.22
N VAL A 158 -17.25 -3.59 7.97
CA VAL A 158 -16.18 -3.48 6.97
C VAL A 158 -16.72 -2.71 5.78
N GLN A 159 -16.08 -1.59 5.46
CA GLN A 159 -16.28 -0.87 4.20
C GLN A 159 -15.06 -1.09 3.31
N TRP A 160 -15.23 -1.17 2.00
CA TRP A 160 -14.10 -1.28 1.07
C TRP A 160 -14.30 -0.40 -0.16
N THR A 161 -13.18 0.06 -0.71
CA THR A 161 -13.16 0.85 -1.94
C THR A 161 -13.13 -0.04 -3.18
N ALA A 162 -13.25 0.54 -4.37
CA ALA A 162 -13.17 -0.21 -5.63
C ALA A 162 -11.77 -0.82 -5.86
N GLU A 163 -10.74 -0.24 -5.26
CA GLU A 163 -9.36 -0.73 -5.23
C GLU A 163 -9.14 -1.85 -4.21
N GLY A 164 -10.15 -2.14 -3.37
CA GLY A 164 -10.11 -3.22 -2.39
C GLY A 164 -9.45 -2.89 -1.05
N ALA A 165 -9.22 -1.61 -0.77
CA ALA A 165 -8.74 -1.17 0.54
C ALA A 165 -9.88 -1.20 1.56
N PRO A 166 -9.80 -2.02 2.62
CA PRO A 166 -10.84 -2.07 3.63
C PRO A 166 -10.62 -1.07 4.76
N THR A 167 -11.73 -0.54 5.27
CA THR A 167 -11.84 0.18 6.54
C THR A 167 -12.65 -0.70 7.49
N ILE A 168 -12.09 -1.00 8.66
CA ILE A 168 -12.68 -1.90 9.65
C ILE A 168 -13.05 -1.09 10.89
N ALA A 169 -14.25 -1.28 11.39
CA ALA A 169 -14.74 -0.72 12.65
C ALA A 169 -15.51 -1.78 13.45
N LEU A 170 -15.65 -1.54 14.76
CA LEU A 170 -16.59 -2.30 15.58
C LEU A 170 -17.91 -1.54 15.64
N GLY A 171 -19.02 -2.25 15.50
CA GLY A 171 -20.37 -1.68 15.57
C GLY A 171 -20.90 -1.59 17.02
N GLY A 172 -21.95 -0.79 17.19
CA GLY A 172 -22.67 -0.66 18.47
C GLY A 172 -21.85 -0.01 19.58
N GLU A 173 -21.94 -0.54 20.80
CA GLU A 173 -21.27 0.02 22.00
C GLU A 173 -19.74 -0.11 21.97
N MET A 174 -19.20 -0.95 21.08
CA MET A 174 -17.76 -1.14 20.93
C MET A 174 -17.10 -0.15 19.98
N HIS A 175 -17.88 0.67 19.27
CA HIS A 175 -17.33 1.68 18.38
C HIS A 175 -16.51 2.72 19.15
N GLY A 176 -15.30 3.04 18.68
CA GLY A 176 -14.38 3.95 19.36
C GLY A 176 -13.76 3.41 20.66
N SER A 177 -14.01 2.14 21.00
CA SER A 177 -13.44 1.52 22.19
C SER A 177 -11.93 1.23 22.02
N PRO A 178 -11.18 1.02 23.12
CA PRO A 178 -9.81 0.50 23.03
C PRO A 178 -9.71 -0.85 22.30
N GLY A 179 -10.78 -1.66 22.38
CA GLY A 179 -10.87 -2.92 21.64
C GLY A 179 -10.89 -2.72 20.12
N GLU A 180 -11.58 -1.68 19.64
CA GLU A 180 -11.58 -1.32 18.21
C GLU A 180 -10.17 -0.93 17.74
N THR A 181 -9.45 -0.11 18.52
CA THR A 181 -8.07 0.26 18.20
C THR A 181 -7.16 -0.98 18.10
N CYS A 182 -7.30 -1.94 19.02
CA CYS A 182 -6.56 -3.20 18.97
C CYS A 182 -6.86 -3.99 17.70
N VAL A 183 -8.14 -4.13 17.34
CA VAL A 183 -8.57 -4.84 16.12
C VAL A 183 -8.02 -4.17 14.87
N VAL A 184 -8.18 -2.85 14.74
CA VAL A 184 -7.68 -2.08 13.58
C VAL A 184 -6.18 -2.24 13.42
N GLN A 185 -5.40 -2.16 14.50
CA GLN A 185 -3.95 -2.34 14.44
C GLN A 185 -3.55 -3.76 14.04
N ARG A 186 -4.26 -4.77 14.54
CA ARG A 186 -3.95 -6.18 14.24
C ARG A 186 -4.35 -6.59 12.82
N LEU A 187 -5.37 -5.96 12.26
CA LEU A 187 -5.89 -6.26 10.92
C LEU A 187 -5.40 -5.25 9.87
N ALA A 188 -4.49 -4.34 10.24
CA ALA A 188 -3.91 -3.36 9.33
C ALA A 188 -3.15 -4.03 8.18
N GLY A 189 -3.17 -3.39 7.01
CA GLY A 189 -2.42 -3.83 5.83
C GLY A 189 -3.10 -4.91 4.99
N VAL A 190 -4.34 -5.29 5.32
CA VAL A 190 -5.14 -6.17 4.45
C VAL A 190 -5.61 -5.44 3.20
N GLN A 191 -5.57 -6.14 2.09
CA GLN A 191 -5.95 -5.68 0.76
C GLN A 191 -6.73 -6.81 0.07
N PHE A 192 -7.95 -6.53 -0.35
CA PHE A 192 -8.75 -7.50 -1.11
C PHE A 192 -8.45 -7.31 -2.60
N GLN A 193 -7.96 -8.36 -3.26
CA GLN A 193 -7.59 -8.27 -4.67
C GLN A 193 -8.82 -8.37 -5.57
N ASN A 194 -8.78 -7.66 -6.70
CA ASN A 194 -9.75 -7.77 -7.80
C ASN A 194 -11.21 -7.44 -7.43
N VAL A 195 -11.46 -6.58 -6.44
CA VAL A 195 -12.81 -6.34 -5.90
C VAL A 195 -13.74 -5.66 -6.91
N GLY A 196 -13.21 -4.73 -7.71
CA GLY A 196 -13.88 -4.09 -8.84
C GLY A 196 -15.05 -3.17 -8.49
N THR A 197 -15.58 -3.26 -7.26
CA THR A 197 -16.73 -2.50 -6.77
C THR A 197 -16.56 -2.19 -5.28
N ALA A 198 -16.86 -0.94 -4.90
CA ALA A 198 -16.91 -0.53 -3.50
C ALA A 198 -18.16 -1.08 -2.81
N GLY A 199 -18.10 -1.31 -1.50
CA GLY A 199 -19.21 -1.85 -0.75
C GLY A 199 -19.03 -1.81 0.76
N GLU A 200 -20.02 -2.35 1.46
CA GLU A 200 -20.03 -2.48 2.91
C GLU A 200 -20.59 -3.84 3.33
N LEU A 201 -20.10 -4.35 4.46
CA LEU A 201 -20.49 -5.61 5.06
C LEU A 201 -20.56 -5.44 6.58
N ARG A 202 -21.62 -5.99 7.17
CA ARG A 202 -21.76 -6.15 8.62
C ARG A 202 -21.76 -7.63 8.96
N HIS A 203 -20.86 -8.05 9.84
CA HIS A 203 -20.68 -9.46 10.19
C HIS A 203 -20.49 -9.61 11.70
N VAL A 204 -21.19 -10.59 12.29
CA VAL A 204 -21.10 -10.87 13.72
C VAL A 204 -20.13 -12.02 13.93
N ILE A 205 -19.08 -11.77 14.72
CA ILE A 205 -18.11 -12.77 15.17
C ILE A 205 -18.54 -13.26 16.54
N GLN A 206 -18.67 -14.57 16.72
CA GLN A 206 -18.98 -15.25 17.99
C GLN A 206 -18.09 -16.46 18.12
#